data_AF-X8DQK0-F1
#
_entry.id   AF-X8DQK0-F1
#
_cell.length_a   1.000
_cell.length_b   1.000
_cell.length_c   1.000
_cell.angle_alpha   90.00
_cell.angle_beta   90.00
_cell.angle_gamma   90.00
#
_symmetry.space_group_name_H-M   'P 1'
#
loop_
_entity.id
_entity.type
_entity.pdbx_description
1 polymer ?
#
loop_
_entity_poly.entity_id
_entity_poly.type
_entity_poly.pdbx_seq_one_letter_code
_entity_poly.pdbx_strand_id
1 'polypeptide(L)'
;MTTFLADLSQRDMQRRLSEALRVYVIAMGYPHGTEDQRAPMWLEHSRRPGWQAAAIFNTPAAPSGITGPAEELTEQARIVGIAYGYRGAADQWWHQQVSQGLRKTGCRATG
;
A
#
# COMPACT_ATOMS: atom_id res chain seq x y z
N MET A 1 9.05 22.19 -1.09
CA MET A 1 8.33 20.92 -0.85
C MET A 1 8.04 20.31 -2.20
N THR A 2 8.45 19.07 -2.39
CA THR A 2 8.31 18.34 -3.66
C THR A 2 7.56 17.05 -3.38
N THR A 3 6.48 16.82 -4.13
CA THR A 3 5.66 15.62 -4.05
C THR A 3 5.86 14.79 -5.31
N PHE A 4 6.10 13.49 -5.17
CA PHE A 4 6.30 12.59 -6.30
C PHE A 4 5.72 11.20 -6.01
N LEU A 5 5.40 10.46 -7.07
CA LEU A 5 4.94 9.07 -7.03
C LEU A 5 6.13 8.17 -7.39
N ALA A 6 6.31 7.08 -6.64
CA ALA A 6 7.25 6.02 -7.00
C ALA A 6 6.72 4.65 -6.58
N ASP A 7 7.23 3.61 -7.24
CA ASP A 7 7.00 2.23 -6.82
C ASP A 7 7.58 2.00 -5.42
N LEU A 8 6.89 1.16 -4.63
CA LEU A 8 7.33 0.77 -3.31
C LEU A 8 7.67 -0.72 -3.32
N SER A 9 8.96 -1.03 -3.27
CA SER A 9 9.41 -2.43 -3.25
C SER A 9 8.89 -3.18 -2.03
N GLN A 10 8.84 -4.50 -2.08
CA GLN A 10 8.49 -5.32 -0.90
C GLN A 10 9.41 -5.02 0.29
N ARG A 11 10.72 -4.83 0.03
CA ARG A 11 11.72 -4.52 1.06
C ARG A 11 11.43 -3.16 1.71
N ASP A 12 11.11 -2.15 0.90
CA ASP A 12 10.84 -0.81 1.42
C ASP A 12 9.49 -0.75 2.13
N MET A 13 8.49 -1.49 1.64
CA MET A 13 7.22 -1.69 2.33
C MET A 13 7.42 -2.27 3.74
N GLN A 14 8.31 -3.26 3.90
CA GLN A 14 8.62 -3.86 5.20
C GLN A 14 9.35 -2.87 6.11
N ARG A 15 10.35 -2.16 5.59
CA ARG A 15 11.13 -1.16 6.34
C ARG A 15 10.29 0.03 6.78
N ARG A 16 9.35 0.46 5.94
CA ARG A 16 8.51 1.65 6.14
C ARG A 16 7.07 1.32 6.53
N LEU A 17 6.82 0.10 6.99
CA LEU A 17 5.49 -0.41 7.30
C LEU A 17 4.73 0.51 8.26
N SER A 18 5.38 0.94 9.35
CA SER A 18 4.76 1.79 10.36
C SER A 18 4.31 3.15 9.80
N GLU A 19 5.04 3.68 8.83
CA GLU A 19 4.70 4.94 8.18
C GLU A 19 3.56 4.78 7.19
N ALA A 20 3.59 3.72 6.38
CA ALA A 20 2.51 3.39 5.46
C ALA A 20 1.18 3.11 6.21
N LEU A 21 1.24 2.38 7.32
CA LEU A 21 0.08 2.10 8.18
C LEU A 21 -0.47 3.37 8.83
N ARG A 22 0.39 4.29 9.26
CA ARG A 22 -0.04 5.59 9.79
C ARG A 22 -0.82 6.37 8.75
N VAL A 23 -0.34 6.42 7.51
CA VAL A 23 -1.06 7.06 6.39
C VAL A 23 -2.42 6.41 6.18
N TYR A 24 -2.49 5.07 6.16
CA TYR A 24 -3.74 4.32 6.03
C TYR A 24 -4.73 4.60 7.17
N VAL A 25 -4.28 4.56 8.43
CA VAL A 25 -5.13 4.80 9.61
C VAL A 25 -5.69 6.22 9.59
N ILE A 26 -4.85 7.22 9.30
CA ILE A 26 -5.29 8.61 9.17
C ILE A 26 -6.29 8.77 8.02
N ALA A 27 -5.98 8.23 6.84
CA ALA A 27 -6.83 8.37 5.66
C ALA A 27 -8.21 7.71 5.83
N MET A 28 -8.26 6.59 6.54
CA MET A 28 -9.51 5.84 6.79
C MET A 28 -10.26 6.29 8.05
N GLY A 29 -9.68 7.19 8.86
CA GLY A 29 -10.28 7.66 10.11
C GLY A 29 -10.35 6.59 11.21
N TYR A 30 -9.41 5.63 11.22
CA TYR A 30 -9.38 4.60 12.26
C TYR A 30 -8.74 5.09 13.57
N PRO A 31 -9.07 4.46 14.72
CA PRO A 31 -8.42 4.78 15.99
C PRO A 31 -6.91 4.52 15.96
N HIS A 32 -6.15 5.32 16.71
CA HIS A 32 -4.73 5.07 16.96
C HIS A 32 -4.52 3.67 17.56
N GLY A 33 -3.46 2.98 17.14
CA GLY A 33 -3.17 1.59 17.54
C GLY A 33 -3.75 0.55 16.59
N THR A 34 -4.58 0.97 15.62
CA THR A 34 -5.02 0.09 14.52
C THR A 34 -3.82 -0.37 13.68
N GLU A 35 -2.76 0.42 13.61
CA GLU A 35 -1.51 0.08 12.92
C GLU A 35 -0.98 -1.28 13.38
N ASP A 36 -0.88 -1.50 14.69
CA ASP A 36 -0.31 -2.73 15.26
C ASP A 36 -1.12 -3.98 14.87
N GLN A 37 -2.45 -3.85 14.85
CA GLN A 37 -3.35 -4.93 14.46
C GLN A 37 -3.26 -5.26 12.96
N ARG A 38 -2.94 -4.27 12.13
CA ARG A 38 -2.87 -4.40 10.67
C ARG A 38 -1.49 -4.80 10.17
N ALA A 39 -0.44 -4.52 10.93
CA ALA A 39 0.95 -4.78 10.55
C ALA A 39 1.22 -6.23 10.11
N PRO A 40 0.84 -7.27 10.88
CA PRO A 40 1.09 -8.66 10.46
C PRO A 40 0.41 -9.01 9.13
N MET A 41 -0.84 -8.55 8.95
CA MET A 41 -1.62 -8.78 7.74
C MET A 41 -0.99 -8.10 6.52
N TRP A 42 -0.55 -6.85 6.64
CA TRP A 42 0.10 -6.11 5.56
C TRP A 42 1.47 -6.71 5.19
N LEU A 43 2.24 -7.17 6.19
CA LEU A 43 3.49 -7.90 5.95
C LEU A 43 3.24 -9.20 5.18
N GLU A 44 2.19 -9.93 5.53
CA GLU A 44 1.83 -11.15 4.82
C GLU A 44 1.37 -10.86 3.39
N HIS A 45 0.54 -9.84 3.18
CA HIS A 45 0.16 -9.39 1.83
C HIS A 45 1.37 -9.06 0.96
N SER A 46 2.41 -8.43 1.54
CA SER A 46 3.65 -8.08 0.83
C SER A 46 4.40 -9.29 0.26
N ARG A 47 4.11 -10.50 0.74
CA ARG A 47 4.75 -11.75 0.30
C ARG A 47 3.91 -12.52 -0.71
N ARG A 48 2.70 -12.06 -1.03
CA ARG A 48 1.79 -12.78 -1.92
C ARG A 48 2.21 -12.66 -3.40
N PRO A 49 1.93 -13.68 -4.23
CA PRO A 49 2.22 -13.63 -5.66
C PRO A 49 1.57 -12.41 -6.34
N GLY A 50 2.32 -11.77 -7.23
CA GLY A 50 1.86 -10.58 -7.94
C GLY A 50 1.76 -9.32 -7.07
N TRP A 51 2.45 -9.28 -5.93
CA TRP A 51 2.58 -8.07 -5.12
C TRP A 51 3.07 -6.88 -5.95
N GLN A 52 2.37 -5.77 -5.84
CA GLN A 52 2.75 -4.46 -6.37
C GLN A 52 2.32 -3.38 -5.40
N ALA A 53 3.13 -2.34 -5.24
CA ALA A 53 2.79 -1.19 -4.41
C ALA A 53 3.41 0.09 -4.97
N ALA A 54 2.77 1.21 -4.68
CA ALA A 54 3.25 2.55 -5.00
C ALA A 54 2.92 3.49 -3.85
N ALA A 55 3.78 4.50 -3.67
CA ALA A 55 3.63 5.49 -2.61
C ALA A 55 3.83 6.91 -3.15
N ILE A 56 3.09 7.84 -2.55
CA ILE A 56 3.31 9.27 -2.75
C ILE A 56 4.27 9.74 -1.66
N PHE A 57 5.36 10.35 -2.08
CA PHE A 57 6.41 10.85 -1.21
C PHE A 57 6.40 12.38 -1.18
N ASN A 58 6.69 12.96 -0.02
CA ASN A 58 6.87 14.39 0.16
C ASN A 58 8.22 14.68 0.81
N THR A 59 9.05 15.48 0.17
CA THR A 59 10.37 15.88 0.67
C THR A 59 10.51 17.41 0.76
N PRO A 60 11.22 17.94 1.78
CA PRO A 60 11.52 19.36 1.87
C PRO A 60 12.52 19.86 0.81
N ALA A 61 13.15 18.99 0.01
CA ALA A 61 14.20 19.36 -0.95
C ALA A 61 13.83 20.55 -1.86
N ALA A 62 14.80 21.46 -2.03
CA ALA A 62 14.73 22.68 -2.83
C ALA A 62 14.72 22.39 -4.35
N PRO A 63 14.25 23.30 -5.23
CA PRO A 63 14.04 23.06 -6.66
C PRO A 63 15.31 22.93 -7.50
N SER A 64 16.48 22.80 -6.88
CA SER A 64 17.76 22.60 -7.57
C SER A 64 17.91 21.15 -8.01
N GLY A 65 17.05 20.73 -8.94
CA GLY A 65 17.12 19.46 -9.66
C GLY A 65 16.92 18.24 -8.77
N ILE A 66 15.83 17.50 -9.00
CA ILE A 66 15.74 16.09 -8.58
C ILE A 66 16.85 15.35 -9.35
N THR A 67 18.06 15.31 -8.79
CA THR A 67 19.27 14.80 -9.45
C THR A 67 19.94 13.82 -8.50
N GLY A 68 19.23 12.74 -8.22
CA GLY A 68 19.70 11.60 -7.45
C GLY A 68 18.90 10.37 -7.89
N PRO A 69 19.40 9.15 -7.67
CA PRO A 69 18.61 7.94 -7.90
C PRO A 69 17.28 8.04 -7.15
N ALA A 70 16.18 7.59 -7.76
CA ALA A 70 14.85 7.64 -7.14
C ALA A 70 14.84 7.00 -5.73
N GLU A 71 15.67 5.96 -5.51
CA GLU A 71 15.86 5.32 -4.21
C GLU A 71 16.33 6.29 -3.12
N GLU A 72 17.35 7.11 -3.38
CA GLU A 72 17.91 8.05 -2.40
C GLU A 72 16.88 9.15 -2.03
N LEU A 73 16.12 9.61 -3.02
CA LEU A 73 15.01 10.54 -2.80
C LEU A 73 13.90 9.91 -1.94
N THR A 74 13.56 8.64 -2.17
CA THR A 74 12.54 7.96 -1.35
C THR A 74 12.99 7.76 0.09
N GLU A 75 14.26 7.47 0.36
CA GLU A 75 14.76 7.26 1.72
C GLU A 75 14.58 8.49 2.62
N GLN A 76 14.77 9.69 2.07
CA GLN A 76 14.66 10.95 2.81
C GLN A 76 13.25 11.55 2.80
N ALA A 77 12.40 11.14 1.86
CA ALA A 77 11.06 11.67 1.71
C ALA A 77 10.05 10.94 2.59
N ARG A 78 9.05 11.64 3.13
CA ARG A 78 7.94 11.08 3.93
C ARG A 78 6.87 10.47 3.02
N ILE A 79 6.34 9.29 3.36
CA ILE A 79 5.14 8.73 2.71
C ILE A 79 3.91 9.54 3.16
N VAL A 80 3.16 10.05 2.18
CA VAL A 80 1.90 10.79 2.38
C VAL A 80 0.72 10.13 1.67
N GLY A 81 0.96 9.09 0.87
CA GLY A 81 -0.06 8.27 0.23
C GLY A 81 0.49 6.87 -0.06
N ILE A 82 -0.38 5.85 -0.01
CA ILE A 82 0.01 4.45 -0.23
C ILE A 82 -1.10 3.70 -0.96
N ALA A 83 -0.70 2.85 -1.91
CA ALA A 83 -1.56 1.85 -2.52
C ALA A 83 -0.77 0.56 -2.73
N TYR A 84 -1.42 -0.59 -2.55
CA TYR A 84 -0.84 -1.87 -2.91
C TYR A 84 -1.90 -2.85 -3.37
N GLY A 85 -1.46 -3.89 -4.08
CA GLY A 85 -2.28 -5.01 -4.49
C GLY A 85 -1.44 -6.27 -4.63
N TYR A 86 -2.12 -7.40 -4.76
CA TYR A 86 -1.55 -8.69 -5.07
C TYR A 86 -2.58 -9.50 -5.84
N ARG A 87 -2.17 -10.63 -6.45
CA ARG A 87 -3.10 -11.48 -7.20
C ARG A 87 -4.10 -12.15 -6.24
N GLY A 88 -5.39 -11.92 -6.48
CA GLY A 88 -6.47 -12.60 -5.76
C GLY A 88 -6.50 -14.10 -6.05
N ALA A 89 -7.05 -14.88 -5.13
CA ALA A 89 -7.25 -16.32 -5.30
C ALA A 89 -8.60 -16.75 -4.69
N ALA A 90 -9.15 -17.86 -5.20
CA ALA A 90 -10.52 -18.29 -4.87
C ALA A 90 -10.71 -18.70 -3.40
N ASP A 91 -9.62 -19.05 -2.72
CA ASP A 91 -9.54 -19.41 -1.31
C ASP A 91 -9.44 -18.20 -0.37
N GLN A 92 -9.31 -16.98 -0.91
CA GLN A 92 -9.22 -15.77 -0.10
C GLN A 92 -10.61 -15.25 0.29
N TRP A 93 -10.77 -14.88 1.56
CA TRP A 93 -12.04 -14.41 2.12
C TRP A 93 -12.69 -13.29 1.29
N TRP A 94 -11.91 -12.29 0.86
CA TRP A 94 -12.45 -11.17 0.07
C TRP A 94 -12.98 -11.62 -1.28
N HIS A 95 -12.29 -12.54 -1.95
CA HIS A 95 -12.77 -13.12 -3.21
C HIS A 95 -14.11 -13.83 -3.00
N GLN A 96 -14.25 -14.58 -1.90
CA GLN A 96 -15.51 -15.24 -1.56
C GLN A 96 -16.63 -14.24 -1.24
N GLN A 97 -16.35 -13.16 -0.49
CA GLN A 97 -17.32 -12.10 -0.20
C GLN A 97 -17.81 -11.41 -1.48
N VAL A 98 -16.89 -11.03 -2.37
CA VAL A 98 -17.23 -10.42 -3.66
C VAL A 98 -18.02 -11.39 -4.52
N SER A 99 -17.57 -12.64 -4.64
CA SER A 99 -18.27 -13.69 -5.41
C SER A 99 -19.69 -13.94 -4.91
N GLN A 100 -19.88 -14.00 -3.58
CA GLN A 100 -21.20 -14.15 -2.98
C GLN A 100 -22.08 -12.92 -3.24
N GLY A 101 -21.53 -11.71 -3.12
CA GLY A 101 -22.23 -10.46 -3.44
C GLY A 101 -22.71 -10.42 -4.88
N LEU A 102 -21.82 -10.74 -5.84
CA LEU A 102 -22.14 -10.79 -7.26
C LEU A 102 -23.23 -11.84 -7.57
N ARG A 103 -23.16 -13.02 -6.95
CA ARG A 103 -24.20 -14.06 -7.10
C ARG A 103 -25.56 -13.58 -6.58
N LYS A 104 -25.60 -12.86 -5.46
CA LYS A 104 -26.84 -12.29 -4.90
C LYS A 104 -27.46 -11.23 -5.81
N THR A 105 -26.67 -10.52 -6.60
CA THR A 105 -27.16 -9.49 -7.55
C THR A 105 -27.39 -10.01 -8.97
N GLY A 106 -27.32 -11.33 -9.19
CA GLY A 106 -27.56 -11.96 -10.49
C GLY A 106 -26.37 -11.92 -11.47
N CYS A 107 -25.20 -11.46 -11.03
CA CYS A 107 -23.99 -11.45 -11.84
C CYS A 107 -23.16 -12.72 -11.60
N ARG A 108 -22.94 -13.52 -12.63
CA ARG A 108 -22.14 -14.75 -12.54
C ARG A 108 -20.66 -14.38 -12.61
N ALA A 109 -19.95 -14.41 -11.47
CA ALA A 109 -18.49 -14.35 -11.47
C ALA A 109 -17.95 -15.63 -12.13
N THR A 110 -17.44 -15.52 -13.35
CA THR A 110 -16.70 -16.60 -14.02
C THR A 110 -15.35 -16.75 -13.32
N GLY A 111 -15.05 -17.99 -12.90
CA GLY A 111 -13.93 -18.36 -12.03
C GLY A 111 -12.57 -18.34 -12.70
#